data_AF-A0A086Q859-F1
#
_entry.id   AF-A0A086Q859-F1
#
_cell.length_a   1.000
_cell.length_b   1.000
_cell.length_c   1.000
_cell.angle_alpha   90.00
_cell.angle_beta   90.00
_cell.angle_gamma   90.00
#
_symmetry.space_group_name_H-M   'P 1'
#
loop_
_entity.id
_entity.type
_entity.pdbx_description
1 polymer ?
#
loop_
_entity_poly.entity_id
_entity_poly.type
_entity_poly.pdbx_seq_one_letter_code
_entity_poly.pdbx_strand_id
1 'polypeptide(L)'
;MSGADASLQRQIVNAVASSHDGTYSATEFLLSTTNSPAFESIVQWLLTGNPEFPALTLSESRAFPLLVEGALERAKQQTADPSLLFLQYNQQKEDFLAAAQFVGFNILLQGIQEKWEGGAWSEEQKQTLKRSILSVIVGPDLAPLAELPAESILSGVHTPQLSDFDRGKGNVLVLKTHASRMKCAQVLNAICQREWPQKWPGLLPCLVVKATRVPSEGLARQCTGVEKHGEKGDAHAGEHQADEAFAAACVLLGLVRELSQEAKEETRANMSLKRRIQIAQGLESAVQYLLRSLGVFLSAFQQHHHVHHLRPLIVEFLRELAGVVEVSLILQFRDILLSLVKEGGEGGALVDCRLQILQTFDVLVGGLAKKRSKKLAVDSVPEEDLTSLIHCVIYLVASALAHAANNKFEVDSEAFELDVSLADMVKHLCESCADQVKTTVNSRRCDKR
;
A
#
# COMPACT_ATOMS: atom_id res chain seq x y z
N MET A 1 -34.53 -22.49 -5.19
CA MET A 1 -33.78 -22.10 -3.98
C MET A 1 -33.45 -20.61 -3.90
N SER A 2 -34.07 -19.72 -4.71
CA SER A 2 -33.75 -18.29 -4.78
C SER A 2 -34.40 -17.38 -3.71
N GLY A 3 -35.28 -17.91 -2.86
CA GLY A 3 -36.05 -17.11 -1.89
C GLY A 3 -35.34 -16.81 -0.56
N ALA A 4 -34.35 -17.61 -0.16
CA ALA A 4 -33.63 -17.44 1.11
C ALA A 4 -32.52 -16.38 1.01
N ASP A 5 -31.88 -16.25 -0.15
CA ASP A 5 -30.82 -15.25 -0.36
C ASP A 5 -31.38 -13.83 -0.42
N ALA A 6 -32.54 -13.63 -1.05
CA ALA A 6 -33.16 -12.30 -1.18
C ALA A 6 -33.65 -11.72 0.17
N SER A 7 -34.13 -12.59 1.08
CA SER A 7 -34.57 -12.15 2.41
C SER A 7 -33.38 -11.80 3.31
N LEU A 8 -32.30 -12.58 3.22
CA LEU A 8 -31.04 -12.31 3.94
C LEU A 8 -30.34 -11.05 3.42
N GLN A 9 -30.25 -10.88 2.10
CA GLN A 9 -29.75 -9.66 1.46
C GLN A 9 -30.49 -8.43 1.97
N ARG A 10 -31.83 -8.49 2.02
CA ARG A 10 -32.66 -7.38 2.54
C ARG A 10 -32.38 -7.07 4.01
N GLN A 11 -32.20 -8.08 4.86
CA GLN A 11 -31.81 -7.88 6.26
C GLN A 11 -30.44 -7.21 6.38
N ILE A 12 -29.49 -7.58 5.51
CA ILE A 12 -28.15 -6.99 5.47
C ILE A 12 -28.19 -5.54 5.03
N VAL A 13 -28.93 -5.18 3.97
CA VAL A 13 -29.06 -3.78 3.52
C VAL A 13 -29.63 -2.91 4.64
N ASN A 14 -30.69 -3.38 5.30
CA ASN A 14 -31.28 -2.68 6.44
C ASN A 14 -30.27 -2.55 7.59
N ALA A 15 -29.51 -3.60 7.90
CA ALA A 15 -28.50 -3.57 8.95
C ALA A 15 -27.32 -2.64 8.61
N VAL A 16 -26.91 -2.54 7.34
CA VAL A 16 -25.90 -1.58 6.88
C VAL A 16 -26.39 -0.15 7.11
N ALA A 17 -27.62 0.16 6.69
CA ALA A 17 -28.21 1.48 6.91
C ALA A 17 -28.32 1.82 8.41
N SER A 18 -28.83 0.89 9.22
CA SER A 18 -28.98 1.10 10.67
C SER A 18 -27.63 1.17 11.40
N SER A 19 -26.62 0.40 10.97
CA SER A 19 -25.26 0.45 11.53
C SER A 19 -24.61 1.80 11.23
N HIS A 20 -24.82 2.34 10.02
CA HIS A 20 -24.38 3.69 9.67
C HIS A 20 -25.07 4.77 10.52
N ASP A 21 -26.35 4.59 10.85
CA ASP A 21 -27.09 5.43 11.80
C ASP A 21 -26.66 5.22 13.27
N GLY A 22 -25.63 4.39 13.54
CA GLY A 22 -25.05 4.16 14.87
C GLY A 22 -25.71 3.05 15.70
N THR A 23 -26.51 2.19 15.06
CA THR A 23 -27.25 1.13 15.77
C THR A 23 -26.35 -0.07 16.09
N TYR A 24 -26.06 -0.27 17.37
CA TYR A 24 -25.18 -1.34 17.84
C TYR A 24 -25.69 -2.76 17.49
N SER A 25 -26.99 -3.03 17.64
CA SER A 25 -27.58 -4.34 17.32
C SER A 25 -27.49 -4.71 15.84
N ALA A 26 -27.51 -3.72 14.95
CA ALA A 26 -27.30 -3.93 13.52
C ALA A 26 -25.85 -4.34 13.23
N THR A 27 -24.89 -3.71 13.91
CA THR A 27 -23.48 -4.09 13.84
C THR A 27 -23.27 -5.51 14.38
N GLU A 28 -23.84 -5.87 15.53
CA GLU A 28 -23.74 -7.24 16.06
C GLU A 28 -24.35 -8.29 15.12
N PHE A 29 -25.50 -8.00 14.52
CA PHE A 29 -26.11 -8.88 13.52
C PHE A 29 -25.16 -9.09 12.33
N LEU A 30 -24.61 -8.02 11.77
CA LEU A 30 -23.66 -8.08 10.66
C LEU A 30 -22.43 -8.91 11.01
N LEU A 31 -21.89 -8.76 12.22
CA LEU A 31 -20.76 -9.56 12.70
C LEU A 31 -21.13 -11.03 12.89
N SER A 32 -22.34 -11.33 13.35
CA SER A 32 -22.82 -12.70 13.49
C SER A 32 -22.87 -13.47 12.17
N THR A 33 -23.02 -12.75 11.03
CA THR A 33 -23.01 -13.36 9.69
C THR A 33 -21.70 -14.06 9.34
N THR A 34 -20.59 -13.73 10.02
CA THR A 34 -19.30 -14.43 9.86
C THR A 34 -19.36 -15.92 10.26
N ASN A 35 -20.41 -16.37 10.96
CA ASN A 35 -20.67 -17.78 11.25
C ASN A 35 -21.60 -18.45 10.22
N SER A 36 -22.18 -17.67 9.31
CA SER A 36 -23.18 -18.17 8.36
C SER A 36 -22.50 -18.85 7.16
N PRO A 37 -23.07 -19.94 6.62
CA PRO A 37 -22.62 -20.50 5.34
C PRO A 37 -22.78 -19.52 4.17
N ALA A 38 -23.64 -18.50 4.30
CA ALA A 38 -23.83 -17.47 3.28
C ALA A 38 -22.80 -16.33 3.35
N PHE A 39 -21.87 -16.35 4.31
CA PHE A 39 -20.93 -15.26 4.57
C PHE A 39 -20.15 -14.81 3.33
N GLU A 40 -19.63 -15.75 2.55
CA GLU A 40 -18.86 -15.46 1.33
C GLU A 40 -19.69 -14.71 0.30
N SER A 41 -20.91 -15.20 0.01
CA SER A 41 -21.84 -14.57 -0.92
C SER A 41 -22.20 -13.14 -0.47
N ILE A 42 -22.41 -12.95 0.83
CA ILE A 42 -22.69 -11.64 1.42
C ILE A 42 -21.52 -10.68 1.22
N VAL A 43 -20.30 -11.12 1.56
CA VAL A 43 -19.10 -10.28 1.43
C VAL A 43 -18.85 -9.94 -0.03
N GLN A 44 -18.92 -10.91 -0.93
CA GLN A 44 -18.75 -10.66 -2.36
C GLN A 44 -19.78 -9.67 -2.88
N TRP A 45 -21.03 -9.79 -2.45
CA TRP A 45 -22.08 -8.87 -2.84
C TRP A 45 -21.83 -7.45 -2.32
N LEU A 46 -21.43 -7.28 -1.05
CA LEU A 46 -21.09 -5.97 -0.46
C LEU A 46 -19.83 -5.34 -1.10
N LEU A 47 -18.93 -6.16 -1.63
CA LEU A 47 -17.68 -5.75 -2.29
C LEU A 47 -17.76 -5.80 -3.82
N THR A 48 -18.95 -5.91 -4.41
CA THR A 48 -19.12 -5.83 -5.87
C THR A 48 -19.15 -4.37 -6.34
N GLY A 49 -18.60 -4.08 -7.54
CA GLY A 49 -18.47 -2.71 -8.05
C GLY A 49 -19.78 -1.97 -8.29
N ASN A 50 -20.82 -2.68 -8.72
CA ASN A 50 -22.18 -2.16 -8.88
C ASN A 50 -23.18 -3.17 -8.30
N PRO A 51 -23.33 -3.23 -6.97
CA PRO A 51 -24.28 -4.13 -6.36
C PRO A 51 -25.70 -3.58 -6.54
N GLU A 52 -26.61 -4.43 -7.01
CA GLU A 52 -28.03 -4.13 -6.93
C GLU A 52 -28.52 -4.39 -5.51
N PHE A 53 -28.82 -3.33 -4.78
CA PHE A 53 -29.38 -3.42 -3.44
C PHE A 53 -30.91 -3.36 -3.48
N PRO A 54 -31.61 -4.27 -2.78
CA PRO A 54 -33.05 -4.10 -2.56
C PRO A 54 -33.33 -2.78 -1.82
N ALA A 55 -34.52 -2.21 -2.02
CA ALA A 55 -34.96 -1.04 -1.29
C ALA A 55 -34.95 -1.29 0.23
N LEU A 56 -34.64 -0.24 1.01
CA LEU A 56 -34.67 -0.32 2.47
C LEU A 56 -36.11 -0.48 2.94
N THR A 57 -36.37 -1.49 3.77
CA THR A 57 -37.70 -1.68 4.38
C THR A 57 -37.76 -1.16 5.82
N LEU A 58 -36.76 -0.40 6.23
CA LEU A 58 -36.76 0.33 7.50
C LEU A 58 -37.89 1.35 7.49
N SER A 59 -38.62 1.45 8.59
CA SER A 59 -39.71 2.43 8.75
C SER A 59 -39.18 3.86 8.56
N GLU A 60 -37.97 4.14 9.05
CA GLU A 60 -37.23 5.38 8.86
C GLU A 60 -35.73 5.09 8.83
N SER A 61 -34.99 5.64 7.84
CA SER A 61 -33.52 5.74 7.87
C SER A 61 -33.15 7.22 7.88
N ARG A 62 -32.25 7.62 8.79
CA ARG A 62 -31.84 9.02 8.91
C ARG A 62 -30.81 9.38 7.85
N ALA A 63 -29.86 8.48 7.60
CA ALA A 63 -28.84 8.68 6.57
C ALA A 63 -29.36 8.50 5.14
N PHE A 64 -30.29 7.57 4.89
CA PHE A 64 -30.71 7.19 3.53
C PHE A 64 -32.23 7.24 3.31
N PRO A 65 -32.91 8.36 3.61
CA PRO A 65 -34.37 8.44 3.57
C PRO A 65 -34.97 8.19 2.17
N LEU A 66 -34.25 8.53 1.09
CA LEU A 66 -34.74 8.34 -0.28
C LEU A 66 -34.58 6.91 -0.79
N LEU A 67 -33.80 6.07 -0.09
CA LEU A 67 -33.61 4.66 -0.42
C LEU A 67 -34.66 3.75 0.24
N VAL A 68 -35.50 4.29 1.12
CA VAL A 68 -36.63 3.59 1.74
C VAL A 68 -37.70 3.26 0.69
N GLU A 69 -38.25 2.05 0.78
CA GLU A 69 -39.28 1.55 -0.13
C GLU A 69 -40.46 2.53 -0.23
N GLY A 70 -40.77 2.94 -1.46
CA GLY A 70 -41.82 3.92 -1.76
C GLY A 70 -41.51 5.37 -1.32
N ALA A 71 -40.34 5.70 -0.78
CA ALA A 71 -39.98 7.08 -0.39
C ALA A 71 -39.70 7.97 -1.61
N LEU A 72 -38.97 7.46 -2.60
CA LEU A 72 -38.70 8.19 -3.85
C LEU A 72 -39.98 8.56 -4.60
N GLU A 73 -40.95 7.64 -4.71
CA GLU A 73 -42.22 7.90 -5.37
C GLU A 73 -43.08 8.92 -4.61
N ARG A 74 -43.07 8.86 -3.28
CA ARG A 74 -43.72 9.90 -2.44
C ARG A 74 -43.05 11.27 -2.61
N ALA A 75 -41.71 11.31 -2.63
CA ALA A 75 -40.97 12.56 -2.81
C ALA A 75 -41.17 13.18 -4.21
N LYS A 76 -41.29 12.34 -5.26
CA LYS A 76 -41.60 12.79 -6.62
C LYS A 76 -42.96 13.48 -6.70
N GLN A 77 -43.95 13.03 -5.94
CA GLN A 77 -45.29 13.64 -5.90
C GLN A 77 -45.33 14.98 -5.15
N GLN A 78 -44.34 15.27 -4.32
CA GLN A 78 -44.31 16.44 -3.44
C GLN A 78 -43.34 17.54 -3.89
N THR A 79 -42.50 17.27 -4.90
CA THR A 79 -41.41 18.17 -5.31
C THR A 79 -41.70 18.82 -6.66
N ALA A 80 -41.47 20.14 -6.75
CA ALA A 80 -41.66 20.90 -7.99
C ALA A 80 -40.53 20.69 -9.03
N ASP A 81 -39.33 20.28 -8.59
CA ASP A 81 -38.16 20.00 -9.43
C ASP A 81 -37.68 18.54 -9.30
N PRO A 82 -38.07 17.65 -10.23
CA PRO A 82 -37.65 16.25 -10.24
C PRO A 82 -36.15 16.03 -10.43
N SER A 83 -35.43 17.00 -10.99
CA SER A 83 -34.01 16.86 -11.32
C SER A 83 -33.12 16.91 -10.06
N LEU A 84 -33.43 17.81 -9.13
CA LEU A 84 -32.75 17.90 -7.84
C LEU A 84 -33.00 16.66 -6.96
N LEU A 85 -34.22 16.13 -6.99
CA LEU A 85 -34.56 14.90 -6.27
C LEU A 85 -33.78 13.70 -6.81
N PHE A 86 -33.63 13.60 -8.14
CA PHE A 86 -32.85 12.52 -8.76
C PHE A 86 -31.35 12.63 -8.42
N LEU A 87 -30.80 13.85 -8.38
CA LEU A 87 -29.42 14.09 -7.93
C LEU A 87 -29.21 13.66 -6.47
N GLN A 88 -30.13 14.03 -5.57
CA GLN A 88 -30.07 13.63 -4.16
C GLN A 88 -30.20 12.12 -3.97
N TYR A 89 -31.08 11.47 -4.73
CA TYR A 89 -31.23 10.02 -4.71
C TYR A 89 -29.93 9.32 -5.15
N ASN A 90 -29.32 9.79 -6.23
CA ASN A 90 -28.05 9.24 -6.70
C ASN A 90 -26.92 9.46 -5.70
N GLN A 91 -26.87 10.62 -5.04
CA GLN A 91 -25.90 10.88 -3.97
C GLN A 91 -26.10 9.92 -2.78
N GLN A 92 -27.33 9.74 -2.29
CA GLN A 92 -27.59 8.79 -1.21
C GLN A 92 -27.28 7.35 -1.61
N LYS A 93 -27.54 6.98 -2.86
CA LYS A 93 -27.16 5.67 -3.40
C LYS A 93 -25.64 5.49 -3.32
N GLU A 94 -24.87 6.48 -3.78
CA GLU A 94 -23.41 6.48 -3.73
C GLU A 94 -22.87 6.40 -2.29
N ASP A 95 -23.43 7.17 -1.37
CA ASP A 95 -23.05 7.15 0.05
C ASP A 95 -23.38 5.79 0.70
N PHE A 96 -24.52 5.18 0.32
CA PHE A 96 -24.89 3.84 0.76
C PHE A 96 -23.92 2.79 0.23
N LEU A 97 -23.51 2.86 -1.05
CA LEU A 97 -22.51 1.96 -1.61
C LEU A 97 -21.20 2.04 -0.82
N ALA A 98 -20.74 3.25 -0.50
CA ALA A 98 -19.53 3.45 0.29
C ALA A 98 -19.65 2.88 1.72
N ALA A 99 -20.80 3.05 2.37
CA ALA A 99 -21.08 2.48 3.68
C ALA A 99 -21.11 0.94 3.63
N ALA A 100 -21.77 0.35 2.63
CA ALA A 100 -21.81 -1.09 2.42
C ALA A 100 -20.42 -1.70 2.21
N GLN A 101 -19.56 -1.06 1.41
CA GLN A 101 -18.16 -1.47 1.24
C GLN A 101 -17.39 -1.43 2.56
N PHE A 102 -17.48 -0.32 3.30
CA PHE A 102 -16.79 -0.17 4.59
C PHE A 102 -17.23 -1.22 5.60
N VAL A 103 -18.52 -1.48 5.70
CA VAL A 103 -19.10 -2.54 6.53
C VAL A 103 -18.61 -3.91 6.07
N GLY A 104 -18.66 -4.19 4.77
CA GLY A 104 -18.17 -5.45 4.19
C GLY A 104 -16.72 -5.74 4.57
N PHE A 105 -15.84 -4.74 4.46
CA PHE A 105 -14.44 -4.88 4.91
C PHE A 105 -14.29 -5.07 6.42
N ASN A 106 -15.11 -4.42 7.25
CA ASN A 106 -15.05 -4.62 8.71
C ASN A 106 -15.45 -6.04 9.11
N ILE A 107 -16.57 -6.54 8.58
CA ILE A 107 -17.03 -7.90 8.86
C ILE A 107 -15.97 -8.90 8.39
N LEU A 108 -15.39 -8.66 7.20
CA LEU A 108 -14.35 -9.52 6.64
C LEU A 108 -13.08 -9.51 7.48
N LEU A 109 -12.61 -8.34 7.92
CA LEU A 109 -11.44 -8.19 8.79
C LEU A 109 -11.64 -8.97 10.10
N GLN A 110 -12.79 -8.81 10.76
CA GLN A 110 -13.09 -9.54 11.98
C GLN A 110 -13.17 -11.05 11.74
N GLY A 111 -13.83 -11.47 10.65
CA GLY A 111 -13.89 -12.88 10.25
C GLY A 111 -12.49 -13.49 10.05
N ILE A 112 -11.59 -12.79 9.37
CA ILE A 112 -10.19 -13.23 9.20
C ILE A 112 -9.47 -13.30 10.54
N GLN A 113 -9.68 -12.32 11.41
CA GLN A 113 -9.00 -12.25 12.70
C GLN A 113 -9.40 -13.39 13.64
N GLU A 114 -10.69 -13.73 13.67
CA GLU A 114 -11.23 -14.72 14.61
C GLU A 114 -11.27 -16.15 14.07
N LYS A 115 -11.48 -16.34 12.76
CA LYS A 115 -11.92 -17.64 12.20
C LYS A 115 -11.02 -18.25 11.15
N TRP A 116 -10.01 -17.53 10.68
CA TRP A 116 -9.16 -18.00 9.58
C TRP A 116 -8.39 -19.29 9.88
N GLU A 117 -7.86 -19.43 11.09
CA GLU A 117 -7.05 -20.59 11.51
C GLU A 117 -7.89 -21.72 12.12
N GLY A 118 -9.12 -21.45 12.57
CA GLY A 118 -9.95 -22.37 13.36
C GLY A 118 -10.73 -23.42 12.55
N GLY A 119 -10.43 -23.60 11.26
CA GLY A 119 -11.13 -24.54 10.37
C GLY A 119 -12.57 -24.16 10.03
N ALA A 120 -13.03 -22.97 10.45
CA ALA A 120 -14.38 -22.48 10.18
C ALA A 120 -14.61 -22.16 8.69
N TRP A 121 -13.54 -21.79 7.97
CA TRP A 121 -13.58 -21.51 6.53
C TRP A 121 -12.82 -22.57 5.75
N SER A 122 -13.41 -23.04 4.66
CA SER A 122 -12.75 -23.97 3.74
C SER A 122 -11.61 -23.26 2.99
N GLU A 123 -10.66 -24.03 2.47
CA GLU A 123 -9.58 -23.44 1.66
C GLU A 123 -10.12 -22.80 0.37
N GLU A 124 -11.18 -23.35 -0.22
CA GLU A 124 -11.85 -22.74 -1.38
C GLU A 124 -12.41 -21.35 -1.03
N GLN A 125 -13.10 -21.22 0.11
CA GLN A 125 -13.61 -19.93 0.60
C GLN A 125 -12.48 -18.92 0.81
N LYS A 126 -11.37 -19.35 1.42
CA LYS A 126 -10.20 -18.48 1.61
C LYS A 126 -9.61 -18.02 0.28
N GLN A 127 -9.52 -18.90 -0.72
CA GLN A 127 -9.01 -18.54 -2.05
C GLN A 127 -9.93 -17.55 -2.76
N THR A 128 -11.23 -17.79 -2.72
CA THR A 128 -12.21 -16.86 -3.31
C THR A 128 -12.16 -15.48 -2.65
N LEU A 129 -12.07 -15.42 -1.32
CA LEU A 129 -11.93 -14.16 -0.59
C LEU A 129 -10.61 -13.45 -0.93
N LYS A 130 -9.50 -14.18 -1.01
CA LYS A 130 -8.19 -13.65 -1.46
C LYS A 130 -8.29 -12.99 -2.84
N ARG A 131 -8.87 -13.70 -3.81
CA ARG A 131 -9.08 -13.17 -5.18
C ARG A 131 -10.02 -11.96 -5.19
N SER A 132 -11.11 -12.03 -4.42
CA SER A 132 -12.13 -10.98 -4.38
C SER A 132 -11.60 -9.67 -3.79
N ILE A 133 -10.80 -9.72 -2.71
CA ILE A 133 -10.17 -8.51 -2.16
C ILE A 133 -9.09 -7.99 -3.09
N LEU A 134 -8.25 -8.88 -3.62
CA LEU A 134 -7.15 -8.44 -4.47
C LEU A 134 -7.68 -7.82 -5.77
N SER A 135 -8.78 -8.33 -6.34
CA SER A 135 -9.38 -7.79 -7.57
C SER A 135 -9.89 -6.37 -7.41
N VAL A 136 -10.23 -5.92 -6.19
CA VAL A 136 -10.55 -4.53 -5.90
C VAL A 136 -9.35 -3.60 -6.19
N ILE A 137 -8.14 -4.08 -5.95
CA ILE A 137 -6.93 -3.27 -6.03
C ILE A 137 -6.28 -3.40 -7.40
N VAL A 138 -6.10 -4.64 -7.87
CA VAL A 138 -5.35 -4.91 -9.11
C VAL A 138 -6.22 -5.25 -10.31
N GLY A 139 -7.52 -5.40 -10.12
CA GLY A 139 -8.47 -5.81 -11.15
C GLY A 139 -8.70 -7.32 -11.21
N PRO A 140 -9.80 -7.75 -11.86
CA PRO A 140 -10.23 -9.15 -11.93
C PRO A 140 -9.27 -10.05 -12.71
N ASP A 141 -8.48 -9.49 -13.62
CA ASP A 141 -7.59 -10.28 -14.48
C ASP A 141 -6.25 -10.61 -13.81
N LEU A 142 -5.78 -9.71 -12.93
CA LEU A 142 -4.49 -9.88 -12.26
C LEU A 142 -4.63 -10.63 -10.93
N ALA A 143 -5.75 -10.47 -10.22
CA ALA A 143 -5.96 -11.09 -8.92
C ALA A 143 -5.84 -12.63 -8.90
N PRO A 144 -6.31 -13.40 -9.91
CA PRO A 144 -6.15 -14.84 -9.96
C PRO A 144 -4.67 -15.28 -10.08
N LEU A 145 -3.81 -14.43 -10.66
CA LEU A 145 -2.39 -14.74 -10.82
C LEU A 145 -1.64 -14.77 -9.50
N ALA A 146 -2.20 -14.24 -8.40
CA ALA A 146 -1.53 -14.18 -7.11
C ALA A 146 -1.27 -15.57 -6.47
N GLU A 147 -1.84 -16.63 -7.03
CA GLU A 147 -1.51 -18.02 -6.68
C GLU A 147 -0.22 -18.52 -7.32
N LEU A 148 0.29 -17.82 -8.35
CA LEU A 148 1.50 -18.19 -9.07
C LEU A 148 2.76 -17.63 -8.40
N PRO A 149 3.93 -18.25 -8.65
CA PRO A 149 5.23 -17.69 -8.25
C PRO A 149 5.52 -16.33 -8.90
N ALA A 150 6.40 -15.57 -8.26
CA ALA A 150 6.74 -14.22 -8.68
C ALA A 150 7.33 -14.17 -10.10
N GLU A 151 8.18 -15.14 -10.45
CA GLU A 151 8.86 -15.23 -11.74
C GLU A 151 7.86 -15.33 -12.90
N SER A 152 6.79 -16.11 -12.72
CA SER A 152 5.73 -16.30 -13.71
C SER A 152 4.94 -15.03 -13.99
N ILE A 153 4.76 -14.19 -12.97
CA ILE A 153 3.98 -12.94 -13.06
C ILE A 153 4.87 -11.82 -13.60
N LEU A 154 6.07 -11.66 -13.06
CA LEU A 154 6.99 -10.56 -13.40
C LEU A 154 7.65 -10.75 -14.78
N SER A 155 7.75 -11.98 -15.30
CA SER A 155 8.23 -12.24 -16.66
C SER A 155 7.25 -11.80 -17.76
N GLY A 156 6.02 -11.45 -17.39
CA GLY A 156 5.01 -10.98 -18.34
C GLY A 156 4.32 -12.07 -19.16
N VAL A 157 4.76 -13.33 -19.05
CA VAL A 157 4.22 -14.48 -19.82
C VAL A 157 2.74 -14.74 -19.50
N HIS A 158 2.35 -14.54 -18.25
CA HIS A 158 0.99 -14.78 -17.76
C HIS A 158 0.23 -13.50 -17.43
N THR A 159 0.86 -12.32 -17.52
CA THR A 159 0.14 -11.08 -17.26
C THR A 159 -0.69 -10.72 -18.48
N PRO A 160 -2.02 -10.64 -18.36
CA PRO A 160 -2.86 -10.22 -19.46
C PRO A 160 -2.39 -8.84 -19.94
N GLN A 161 -2.21 -8.73 -21.26
CA GLN A 161 -2.15 -7.43 -21.92
C GLN A 161 -3.56 -6.86 -21.78
N LEU A 162 -3.75 -6.03 -20.75
CA LEU A 162 -4.99 -5.27 -20.59
C LEU A 162 -5.00 -4.26 -21.72
N SER A 163 -5.56 -4.64 -22.86
CA SER A 163 -5.81 -3.71 -23.94
C SER A 163 -6.82 -2.67 -23.46
N ASP A 164 -6.56 -1.39 -23.72
CA ASP A 164 -7.41 -0.25 -23.29
C ASP A 164 -8.87 -0.35 -23.77
N PHE A 165 -9.17 -1.29 -24.68
CA PHE A 165 -10.45 -1.47 -25.33
C PHE A 165 -11.48 -2.36 -24.61
N ASP A 166 -11.10 -3.12 -23.57
CA ASP A 166 -12.03 -4.03 -22.87
C ASP A 166 -12.54 -3.51 -21.51
N ARG A 167 -12.46 -2.19 -21.26
CA ARG A 167 -13.14 -1.55 -20.10
C ARG A 167 -14.67 -1.51 -20.23
N GLY A 168 -15.25 -2.12 -21.27
CA GLY A 168 -16.69 -2.27 -21.42
C GLY A 168 -17.22 -3.50 -20.68
N LYS A 169 -17.85 -3.29 -19.51
CA LYS A 169 -18.69 -4.25 -18.73
C LYS A 169 -18.03 -5.11 -17.65
N GLY A 170 -16.85 -4.74 -17.15
CA GLY A 170 -16.37 -5.27 -15.87
C GLY A 170 -16.88 -4.41 -14.71
N ASN A 171 -17.60 -4.99 -13.74
CA ASN A 171 -17.96 -4.32 -12.48
C ASN A 171 -16.70 -4.07 -11.62
N VAL A 172 -15.88 -3.10 -12.00
CA VAL A 172 -14.67 -2.73 -11.24
C VAL A 172 -15.10 -2.02 -9.95
N LEU A 173 -14.77 -2.60 -8.79
CA LEU A 173 -15.01 -1.95 -7.50
C LEU A 173 -14.08 -0.74 -7.36
N VAL A 174 -14.66 0.46 -7.38
CA VAL A 174 -13.92 1.69 -7.10
C VAL A 174 -14.04 2.00 -5.61
N LEU A 175 -12.90 2.05 -4.90
CA LEU A 175 -12.84 2.43 -3.49
C LEU A 175 -12.95 3.95 -3.35
N LYS A 176 -14.18 4.46 -3.25
CA LYS A 176 -14.48 5.90 -3.30
C LYS A 176 -13.98 6.67 -2.08
N THR A 177 -14.04 6.07 -0.89
CA THR A 177 -13.68 6.77 0.36
C THR A 177 -12.32 6.36 0.91
N HIS A 178 -11.65 7.28 1.62
CA HIS A 178 -10.41 7.00 2.35
C HIS A 178 -10.61 5.88 3.39
N ALA A 179 -11.75 5.88 4.10
CA ALA A 179 -12.07 4.87 5.09
C ALA A 179 -12.16 3.45 4.49
N SER A 180 -12.84 3.29 3.34
CA SER A 180 -12.92 2.00 2.65
C SER A 180 -11.55 1.55 2.12
N ARG A 181 -10.70 2.47 1.63
CA ARG A 181 -9.32 2.17 1.23
C ARG A 181 -8.48 1.67 2.39
N MET A 182 -8.53 2.36 3.53
CA MET A 182 -7.82 1.95 4.75
C MET A 182 -8.28 0.58 5.24
N LYS A 183 -9.60 0.32 5.22
CA LYS A 183 -10.15 -0.97 5.63
C LYS A 183 -9.75 -2.10 4.68
N CYS A 184 -9.82 -1.87 3.37
CA CYS A 184 -9.33 -2.83 2.38
C CYS A 184 -7.86 -3.19 2.61
N ALA A 185 -7.00 -2.19 2.88
CA ALA A 185 -5.59 -2.42 3.20
C ALA A 185 -5.40 -3.21 4.50
N GLN A 186 -6.18 -2.92 5.56
CA GLN A 186 -6.16 -3.70 6.80
C GLN A 186 -6.55 -5.15 6.58
N VAL A 187 -7.57 -5.40 5.77
CA VAL A 187 -8.02 -6.76 5.44
C VAL A 187 -6.93 -7.50 4.65
N LEU A 188 -6.34 -6.84 3.65
CA LEU A 188 -5.25 -7.41 2.87
C LEU A 188 -4.07 -7.76 3.78
N ASN A 189 -3.67 -6.84 4.68
CA ASN A 189 -2.62 -7.11 5.63
C ASN A 189 -2.95 -8.33 6.48
N ALA A 190 -4.13 -8.38 7.12
CA ALA A 190 -4.55 -9.50 7.96
C ALA A 190 -4.47 -10.87 7.27
N ILE A 191 -4.77 -10.94 5.97
CA ILE A 191 -4.58 -12.17 5.18
C ILE A 191 -3.10 -12.45 4.97
N CYS A 192 -2.30 -11.45 4.61
CA CYS A 192 -0.85 -11.61 4.42
C CYS A 192 -0.15 -12.14 5.66
N GLN A 193 -0.52 -11.64 6.84
CA GLN A 193 -0.01 -12.13 8.13
C GLN A 193 -0.19 -13.64 8.31
N ARG A 194 -1.21 -14.23 7.67
CA ARG A 194 -1.59 -15.65 7.82
C ARG A 194 -1.12 -16.54 6.66
N GLU A 195 -1.17 -16.03 5.44
CA GLU A 195 -0.98 -16.82 4.22
C GLU A 195 0.30 -16.49 3.43
N TRP A 196 0.78 -15.24 3.46
CA TRP A 196 1.95 -14.82 2.68
C TRP A 196 3.28 -15.07 3.41
N PRO A 197 4.36 -15.57 2.80
CA PRO A 197 4.55 -15.76 1.36
C PRO A 197 4.14 -17.15 0.83
N GLN A 198 3.98 -18.16 1.68
CA GLN A 198 3.95 -19.56 1.21
C GLN A 198 2.67 -19.93 0.44
N LYS A 199 1.50 -19.47 0.89
CA LYS A 199 0.20 -19.85 0.32
C LYS A 199 -0.38 -18.80 -0.62
N TRP A 200 0.29 -17.66 -0.76
CA TRP A 200 -0.13 -16.58 -1.64
C TRP A 200 1.05 -15.80 -2.22
N PRO A 201 2.01 -16.47 -2.89
CA PRO A 201 3.29 -15.89 -3.28
C PRO A 201 3.17 -14.75 -4.29
N GLY A 202 2.18 -14.79 -5.16
CA GLY A 202 2.00 -13.85 -6.26
C GLY A 202 1.35 -12.52 -5.87
N LEU A 203 0.99 -12.31 -4.60
CA LEU A 203 0.35 -11.07 -4.15
C LEU A 203 1.20 -9.82 -4.45
N LEU A 204 2.42 -9.75 -3.93
CA LEU A 204 3.29 -8.59 -4.13
C LEU A 204 3.64 -8.40 -5.62
N PRO A 205 3.96 -9.45 -6.40
CA PRO A 205 4.12 -9.34 -7.85
C PRO A 205 2.92 -8.73 -8.56
N CYS A 206 1.69 -9.11 -8.21
CA CYS A 206 0.48 -8.52 -8.81
C CYS A 206 0.39 -7.02 -8.50
N LEU A 207 0.63 -6.63 -7.24
CA LEU A 207 0.65 -5.22 -6.85
C LEU A 207 1.73 -4.43 -7.59
N VAL A 208 2.93 -5.00 -7.74
CA VAL A 208 4.03 -4.41 -8.52
C VAL A 208 3.62 -4.21 -9.98
N VAL A 209 3.04 -5.23 -10.63
CA VAL A 209 2.59 -5.13 -12.02
C VAL A 209 1.52 -4.05 -12.17
N LYS A 210 0.54 -3.97 -11.26
CA LYS A 210 -0.47 -2.90 -11.30
C LYS A 210 0.14 -1.52 -11.08
N ALA A 211 1.01 -1.38 -10.08
CA ALA A 211 1.61 -0.12 -9.67
C ALA A 211 2.60 0.45 -10.70
N THR A 212 3.22 -0.39 -11.51
CA THR A 212 4.21 0.02 -12.53
C THR A 212 3.60 0.22 -13.92
N ARG A 213 2.32 -0.11 -14.13
CA ARG A 213 1.58 0.16 -15.37
C ARG A 213 1.09 1.61 -15.43
N VAL A 214 2.03 2.55 -15.55
CA VAL A 214 1.72 3.98 -15.74
C VAL A 214 1.64 4.29 -17.24
N PRO A 215 0.57 4.98 -17.72
CA PRO A 215 0.43 5.31 -19.14
C PRO A 215 1.60 6.16 -19.65
N SER A 216 2.16 5.77 -20.80
CA SER A 216 3.39 6.32 -21.37
C SER A 216 3.29 7.79 -21.79
N GLU A 217 2.08 8.34 -21.92
CA GLU A 217 1.85 9.73 -22.30
C GLU A 217 2.30 10.75 -21.23
N GLY A 218 2.40 10.33 -19.96
CA GLY A 218 2.99 11.14 -18.90
C GLY A 218 4.51 11.33 -19.04
N LEU A 219 5.21 10.34 -19.62
CA LEU A 219 6.66 10.40 -19.86
C LEU A 219 7.01 11.22 -21.11
N ALA A 220 6.19 11.18 -22.16
CA ALA A 220 6.45 11.94 -23.39
C ALA A 220 6.21 13.46 -23.24
N ARG A 221 5.27 13.87 -22.37
CA ARG A 221 5.04 15.27 -22.01
C ARG A 221 6.24 15.91 -21.28
N GLN A 222 7.05 15.11 -20.58
CA GLN A 222 8.25 15.58 -19.88
C GLN A 222 9.40 15.98 -20.83
N CYS A 223 9.40 15.51 -22.08
CA CYS A 223 10.49 15.79 -23.02
C CYS A 223 10.15 16.77 -24.14
N THR A 224 8.87 17.03 -24.43
CA THR A 224 8.52 17.74 -25.68
C THR A 224 7.68 19.00 -25.52
N GLY A 225 7.02 19.24 -24.38
CA GLY A 225 6.29 20.51 -24.15
C GLY A 225 5.23 20.86 -25.22
N VAL A 226 4.79 19.91 -26.03
CA VAL A 226 3.77 20.13 -27.06
C VAL A 226 2.44 19.56 -26.57
N GLU A 227 1.55 20.45 -26.16
CA GLU A 227 0.15 20.10 -25.93
C GLU A 227 -0.52 19.79 -27.28
N LYS A 228 -0.69 18.50 -27.61
CA LYS A 228 -1.67 18.12 -28.62
C LYS A 228 -3.05 18.15 -27.99
N HIS A 229 -3.83 19.17 -28.33
CA HIS A 229 -5.28 19.17 -28.17
C HIS A 229 -5.88 18.11 -29.11
N GLY A 230 -6.19 16.95 -28.55
CA GLY A 230 -6.96 15.90 -29.20
C GLY A 230 -7.53 14.95 -28.16
N GLU A 231 -8.85 14.77 -28.20
CA GLU A 231 -9.61 13.68 -27.55
C GLU A 231 -9.76 13.73 -26.01
N LYS A 232 -10.85 14.38 -25.56
CA LYS A 232 -11.31 14.38 -24.16
C LYS A 232 -11.62 13.00 -23.57
N GLY A 233 -11.79 11.97 -24.41
CA GLY A 233 -12.05 10.59 -23.97
C GLY A 233 -10.81 9.87 -23.47
N ASP A 234 -9.68 10.04 -24.16
CA ASP A 234 -8.43 9.32 -23.85
C ASP A 234 -7.68 9.94 -22.67
N ALA A 235 -7.79 11.26 -22.50
CA ALA A 235 -7.21 11.97 -21.36
C ALA A 235 -7.81 11.51 -20.00
N HIS A 236 -9.13 11.29 -19.93
CA HIS A 236 -9.78 10.82 -18.69
C HIS A 236 -9.46 9.35 -18.38
N ALA A 237 -9.27 8.51 -19.42
CA ALA A 237 -8.88 7.12 -19.23
C ALA A 237 -7.43 7.01 -18.72
N GLY A 238 -6.52 7.81 -19.27
CA GLY A 238 -5.12 7.87 -18.83
C GLY A 238 -4.95 8.40 -17.41
N GLU A 239 -5.70 9.43 -17.01
CA GLU A 239 -5.70 9.95 -15.63
C GLU A 239 -6.20 8.89 -14.64
N HIS A 240 -7.31 8.21 -14.95
CA HIS A 240 -7.84 7.15 -14.09
C HIS A 240 -6.85 5.96 -13.94
N GLN A 241 -6.12 5.61 -15.00
CA GLN A 241 -5.11 4.56 -14.94
C GLN A 241 -3.91 4.97 -14.06
N ALA A 242 -3.48 6.22 -14.15
CA ALA A 242 -2.42 6.76 -13.29
C ALA A 242 -2.85 6.76 -11.81
N ASP A 243 -4.10 7.12 -11.51
CA ASP A 243 -4.66 7.09 -10.16
C ASP A 243 -4.73 5.66 -9.59
N GLU A 244 -5.16 4.69 -10.41
CA GLU A 244 -5.19 3.27 -10.02
C GLU A 244 -3.78 2.71 -9.77
N ALA A 245 -2.81 3.05 -10.62
CA ALA A 245 -1.42 2.65 -10.45
C ALA A 245 -0.81 3.29 -9.19
N PHE A 246 -1.10 4.57 -8.95
CA PHE A 246 -0.68 5.29 -7.75
C PHE A 246 -1.27 4.65 -6.49
N ALA A 247 -2.57 4.34 -6.47
CA ALA A 247 -3.22 3.67 -5.36
C ALA A 247 -2.61 2.29 -5.09
N ALA A 248 -2.34 1.50 -6.14
CA ALA A 248 -1.65 0.22 -6.01
C ALA A 248 -0.22 0.36 -5.46
N ALA A 249 0.52 1.40 -5.85
CA ALA A 249 1.84 1.71 -5.30
C ALA A 249 1.75 2.02 -3.79
N CYS A 250 0.80 2.85 -3.37
CA CYS A 250 0.57 3.13 -1.95
C CYS A 250 0.22 1.86 -1.16
N VAL A 251 -0.66 1.01 -1.69
CA VAL A 251 -1.02 -0.27 -1.05
C VAL A 251 0.19 -1.19 -0.95
N LEU A 252 0.99 -1.31 -2.02
CA LEU A 252 2.20 -2.13 -2.03
C LEU A 252 3.19 -1.70 -0.95
N LEU A 253 3.54 -0.41 -0.92
CA LEU A 253 4.53 0.12 0.01
C LEU A 253 4.03 0.03 1.46
N GLY A 254 2.76 0.37 1.70
CA GLY A 254 2.13 0.26 3.02
C GLY A 254 2.06 -1.18 3.51
N LEU A 255 1.69 -2.13 2.65
CA LEU A 255 1.63 -3.55 3.02
C LEU A 255 3.01 -4.10 3.38
N VAL A 256 4.04 -3.80 2.59
CA VAL A 256 5.41 -4.27 2.89
C VAL A 256 5.94 -3.61 4.16
N ARG A 257 5.62 -2.34 4.40
CA ARG A 257 5.94 -1.65 5.65
C ARG A 257 5.34 -2.37 6.86
N GLU A 258 4.05 -2.69 6.84
CA GLU A 258 3.36 -3.40 7.92
C GLU A 258 3.93 -4.82 8.13
N LEU A 259 4.12 -5.59 7.04
CA LEU A 259 4.73 -6.92 7.11
C LEU A 259 6.16 -6.87 7.68
N SER A 260 6.91 -5.82 7.36
CA SER A 260 8.26 -5.62 7.91
C SER A 260 8.20 -5.33 9.41
N GLN A 261 7.29 -4.46 9.86
CA GLN A 261 7.10 -4.17 11.28
C GLN A 261 6.70 -5.41 12.07
N GLU A 262 5.80 -6.23 11.53
CA GLU A 262 5.38 -7.49 12.15
C GLU A 262 6.51 -8.53 12.22
N ALA A 263 7.39 -8.55 11.21
CA ALA A 263 8.57 -9.40 11.23
C ALA A 263 9.60 -8.95 12.29
N LYS A 264 9.71 -7.64 12.56
CA LYS A 264 10.62 -7.07 13.57
C LYS A 264 10.12 -7.20 15.01
N GLU A 265 8.85 -6.88 15.24
CA GLU A 265 8.35 -6.65 16.59
C GLU A 265 8.26 -7.96 17.39
N GLU A 266 9.14 -8.12 18.38
CA GLU A 266 9.10 -9.23 19.35
C GLU A 266 7.94 -9.11 20.35
N THR A 267 7.38 -7.91 20.50
CA THR A 267 6.41 -7.53 21.54
C THR A 267 4.94 -7.60 21.10
N ARG A 268 4.62 -7.73 19.80
CA ARG A 268 3.24 -8.01 19.35
C ARG A 268 2.87 -9.47 19.64
N ALA A 269 2.17 -9.68 20.75
CA ALA A 269 1.80 -10.98 21.33
C ALA A 269 1.04 -11.96 20.40
N ASN A 270 0.63 -11.55 19.20
CA ASN A 270 -0.31 -12.30 18.37
C ASN A 270 0.34 -13.16 17.26
N MET A 271 1.64 -13.01 16.96
CA MET A 271 2.29 -13.75 15.87
C MET A 271 3.45 -14.64 16.32
N SER A 272 3.38 -15.93 15.98
CA SER A 272 4.44 -16.90 16.30
C SER A 272 5.78 -16.54 15.66
N LEU A 273 6.89 -16.88 16.32
CA LEU A 273 8.25 -16.67 15.79
C LEU A 273 8.44 -17.35 14.42
N LYS A 274 7.92 -18.57 14.25
CA LYS A 274 7.97 -19.29 12.97
C LYS A 274 7.34 -18.47 11.85
N ARG A 275 6.20 -17.83 12.12
CA ARG A 275 5.50 -17.01 11.13
C ARG A 275 6.25 -15.72 10.80
N ARG A 276 6.84 -15.07 11.79
CA ARG A 276 7.68 -13.88 11.59
C ARG A 276 8.90 -14.18 10.72
N ILE A 277 9.57 -15.31 10.97
CA ILE A 277 10.71 -15.76 10.13
C ILE A 277 10.26 -16.03 8.69
N GLN A 278 9.09 -16.66 8.50
CA GLN A 278 8.53 -16.92 7.17
C GLN A 278 8.27 -15.63 6.40
N ILE A 279 7.73 -14.60 7.05
CA ILE A 279 7.50 -13.28 6.45
C ILE A 279 8.84 -12.62 6.11
N ALA A 280 9.80 -12.61 7.04
CA ALA A 280 11.14 -12.06 6.81
C ALA A 280 11.85 -12.71 5.61
N GLN A 281 11.81 -14.03 5.49
CA GLN A 281 12.38 -14.77 4.36
C GLN A 281 11.65 -14.46 3.03
N GLY A 282 10.33 -14.30 3.08
CA GLY A 282 9.54 -13.84 1.94
C GLY A 282 9.96 -12.45 1.49
N LEU A 283 10.18 -11.53 2.44
CA LEU A 283 10.60 -10.16 2.16
C LEU A 283 12.00 -10.14 1.57
N GLU A 284 12.92 -10.94 2.12
CA GLU A 284 14.29 -11.11 1.61
C GLU A 284 14.29 -11.59 0.15
N SER A 285 13.42 -12.56 -0.18
CA SER A 285 13.23 -13.06 -1.54
C SER A 285 12.57 -12.03 -2.48
N ALA A 286 11.82 -11.08 -1.92
CA ALA A 286 11.08 -10.06 -2.67
C ALA A 286 11.87 -8.76 -2.92
N VAL A 287 12.94 -8.50 -2.15
CA VAL A 287 13.70 -7.24 -2.16
C VAL A 287 14.01 -6.76 -3.56
N GLN A 288 14.48 -7.67 -4.43
CA GLN A 288 14.99 -7.28 -5.74
C GLN A 288 13.92 -6.61 -6.62
N TYR A 289 12.73 -7.20 -6.74
CA TYR A 289 11.67 -6.63 -7.57
C TYR A 289 10.95 -5.46 -6.87
N LEU A 290 10.88 -5.49 -5.54
CA LEU A 290 10.31 -4.39 -4.77
C LEU A 290 11.15 -3.11 -4.93
N LEU A 291 12.47 -3.20 -4.77
CA LEU A 291 13.35 -2.05 -4.95
C LEU A 291 13.36 -1.56 -6.40
N ARG A 292 13.37 -2.44 -7.40
CA ARG A 292 13.21 -2.02 -8.82
C ARG A 292 11.95 -1.21 -9.07
N SER A 293 10.84 -1.55 -8.41
CA SER A 293 9.58 -0.81 -8.56
C SER A 293 9.65 0.62 -8.01
N LEU A 294 10.49 0.89 -6.99
CA LEU A 294 10.68 2.24 -6.46
C LEU A 294 11.24 3.21 -7.49
N GLY A 295 12.14 2.76 -8.38
CA GLY A 295 12.67 3.60 -9.45
C GLY A 295 11.57 4.12 -10.40
N VAL A 296 10.56 3.28 -10.65
CA VAL A 296 9.37 3.68 -11.42
C VAL A 296 8.55 4.69 -10.61
N PHE A 297 8.34 4.46 -9.31
CA PHE A 297 7.50 5.34 -8.50
C PHE A 297 8.11 6.74 -8.33
N LEU A 298 9.43 6.80 -8.10
CA LEU A 298 10.20 8.03 -7.97
C LEU A 298 10.27 8.84 -9.27
N SER A 299 9.99 8.24 -10.43
CA SER A 299 9.98 8.94 -11.72
C SER A 299 8.56 9.25 -12.22
N ALA A 300 7.68 8.25 -12.19
CA ALA A 300 6.37 8.30 -12.81
C ALA A 300 5.34 9.14 -12.05
N PHE A 301 5.40 9.17 -10.72
CA PHE A 301 4.37 9.83 -9.89
C PHE A 301 4.73 11.25 -9.43
N GLN A 302 5.85 11.82 -9.87
CA GLN A 302 6.32 13.13 -9.37
C GLN A 302 5.32 14.28 -9.58
N GLN A 303 4.49 14.19 -10.62
CA GLN A 303 3.45 15.17 -10.94
C GLN A 303 2.06 14.78 -10.44
N HIS A 304 1.91 13.64 -9.77
CA HIS A 304 0.63 13.20 -9.24
C HIS A 304 0.16 14.13 -8.11
N HIS A 305 -1.11 14.52 -8.12
CA HIS A 305 -1.68 15.47 -7.16
C HIS A 305 -1.55 15.00 -5.69
N HIS A 306 -1.54 13.69 -5.45
CA HIS A 306 -1.34 13.07 -4.14
C HIS A 306 0.11 12.60 -3.85
N VAL A 307 1.11 12.98 -4.66
CA VAL A 307 2.50 12.49 -4.52
C VAL A 307 3.10 12.73 -3.14
N HIS A 308 2.68 13.78 -2.45
CA HIS A 308 3.12 14.11 -1.09
C HIS A 308 2.82 13.01 -0.06
N HIS A 309 1.83 12.15 -0.29
CA HIS A 309 1.57 10.96 0.54
C HIS A 309 2.50 9.79 0.22
N LEU A 310 2.91 9.65 -1.04
CA LEU A 310 3.76 8.55 -1.50
C LEU A 310 5.22 8.74 -1.07
N ARG A 311 5.70 9.98 -1.05
CA ARG A 311 7.06 10.36 -0.68
C ARG A 311 7.52 9.85 0.70
N PRO A 312 6.84 10.18 1.81
CA PRO A 312 7.22 9.64 3.12
C PRO A 312 7.07 8.12 3.16
N LEU A 313 6.06 7.56 2.47
CA LEU A 313 5.82 6.13 2.43
C LEU A 313 6.96 5.35 1.73
N ILE A 314 7.59 5.91 0.70
CA ILE A 314 8.78 5.32 0.06
C ILE A 314 9.95 5.22 1.04
N VAL A 315 10.19 6.28 1.80
CA VAL A 315 11.28 6.34 2.78
C VAL A 315 11.01 5.38 3.95
N GLU A 316 9.79 5.39 4.49
CA GLU A 316 9.37 4.47 5.53
C GLU A 316 9.43 3.01 5.09
N PHE A 317 8.98 2.71 3.87
CA PHE A 317 9.11 1.39 3.27
C PHE A 317 10.55 0.91 3.29
N LEU A 318 11.50 1.74 2.83
CA LEU A 318 12.92 1.36 2.76
C LEU A 318 13.50 1.14 4.15
N ARG A 319 13.19 2.03 5.10
CA ARG A 319 13.60 1.91 6.51
C ARG A 319 13.06 0.64 7.15
N GLU A 320 11.79 0.34 6.92
CA GLU A 320 11.18 -0.85 7.51
C GLU A 320 11.76 -2.12 6.92
N LEU A 321 11.90 -2.18 5.59
CA LEU A 321 12.53 -3.30 4.89
C LEU A 321 13.98 -3.53 5.38
N ALA A 322 14.78 -2.47 5.51
CA ALA A 322 16.18 -2.51 5.95
C ALA A 322 16.38 -3.08 7.37
N GLY A 323 15.38 -2.97 8.23
CA GLY A 323 15.48 -3.57 9.56
C GLY A 323 15.13 -5.06 9.60
N VAL A 324 14.64 -5.65 8.50
CA VAL A 324 14.27 -7.07 8.41
C VAL A 324 15.21 -7.86 7.49
N VAL A 325 15.53 -7.30 6.32
CA VAL A 325 16.31 -7.99 5.28
C VAL A 325 17.80 -7.70 5.43
N GLU A 326 18.64 -8.47 4.74
CA GLU A 326 20.07 -8.20 4.72
C GLU A 326 20.38 -6.88 4.01
N VAL A 327 21.12 -6.00 4.70
CA VAL A 327 21.49 -4.67 4.18
C VAL A 327 22.24 -4.78 2.85
N SER A 328 23.07 -5.80 2.66
CA SER A 328 23.81 -6.04 1.41
C SER A 328 22.89 -6.10 0.18
N LEU A 329 21.68 -6.65 0.32
CA LEU A 329 20.71 -6.73 -0.77
C LEU A 329 20.14 -5.36 -1.14
N ILE A 330 20.01 -4.47 -0.17
CA ILE A 330 19.52 -3.10 -0.39
C ILE A 330 20.61 -2.25 -1.04
N LEU A 331 21.86 -2.37 -0.57
CA LEU A 331 22.97 -1.54 -1.05
C LEU A 331 23.30 -1.78 -2.53
N GLN A 332 22.95 -2.95 -3.09
CA GLN A 332 23.05 -3.22 -4.53
C GLN A 332 22.23 -2.24 -5.39
N PHE A 333 21.22 -1.57 -4.81
CA PHE A 333 20.36 -0.60 -5.49
C PHE A 333 20.83 0.84 -5.27
N ARG A 334 22.10 1.09 -5.62
CA ARG A 334 22.78 2.39 -5.43
C ARG A 334 21.97 3.57 -5.95
N ASP A 335 21.36 3.44 -7.13
CA ASP A 335 20.62 4.53 -7.78
C ASP A 335 19.43 5.02 -6.94
N ILE A 336 18.76 4.12 -6.23
CA ILE A 336 17.64 4.47 -5.35
C ILE A 336 18.16 5.27 -4.15
N LEU A 337 19.26 4.81 -3.53
CA LEU A 337 19.88 5.49 -2.39
C LEU A 337 20.38 6.88 -2.78
N LEU A 338 21.05 6.99 -3.93
CA LEU A 338 21.51 8.27 -4.47
C LEU A 338 20.34 9.20 -4.80
N SER A 339 19.25 8.67 -5.35
CA SER A 339 18.03 9.45 -5.60
C SER A 339 17.43 10.00 -4.30
N LEU A 340 17.38 9.20 -3.22
CA LEU A 340 16.89 9.68 -1.92
C LEU A 340 17.77 10.81 -1.37
N VAL A 341 19.09 10.66 -1.47
CA VAL A 341 20.06 11.67 -1.00
C VAL A 341 19.90 12.97 -1.78
N LYS A 342 19.82 12.89 -3.12
CA LYS A 342 19.65 14.05 -3.98
C LYS A 342 18.33 14.76 -3.69
N GLU A 343 17.24 14.02 -3.69
CA GLU A 343 15.90 14.59 -3.51
C GLU A 343 15.65 15.14 -2.09
N GLY A 344 16.29 14.59 -1.05
CA GLY A 344 16.16 15.05 0.34
C GLY A 344 17.23 16.05 0.80
N GLY A 345 18.43 15.98 0.22
CA GLY A 345 19.60 16.77 0.60
C GLY A 345 19.74 18.08 -0.16
N GLU A 346 19.24 18.17 -1.40
CA GLU A 346 19.41 19.34 -2.29
C GLU A 346 18.17 20.25 -2.38
N GLY A 347 17.18 20.06 -1.49
CA GLY A 347 15.91 20.78 -1.59
C GLY A 347 15.03 20.28 -2.75
N GLY A 348 15.17 18.99 -3.11
CA GLY A 348 14.35 18.33 -4.11
C GLY A 348 12.99 17.90 -3.57
N ALA A 349 12.36 16.94 -4.26
CA ALA A 349 11.00 16.50 -3.99
C ALA A 349 10.80 15.89 -2.59
N LEU A 350 11.88 15.44 -1.92
CA LEU A 350 11.84 14.76 -0.62
C LEU A 350 12.41 15.62 0.53
N VAL A 351 12.51 16.94 0.36
CA VAL A 351 13.05 17.83 1.40
C VAL A 351 12.31 17.69 2.74
N ASP A 352 10.98 17.54 2.69
CA ASP A 352 10.11 17.35 3.87
C ASP A 352 10.30 15.99 4.54
N CYS A 353 11.02 15.05 3.91
CA CYS A 353 11.30 13.71 4.43
C CYS A 353 12.73 13.56 4.96
N ARG A 354 13.47 14.66 5.15
CA ARG A 354 14.90 14.64 5.50
C ARG A 354 15.19 13.84 6.77
N LEU A 355 14.40 14.02 7.83
CA LEU A 355 14.58 13.27 9.08
C LEU A 355 14.40 11.76 8.86
N GLN A 356 13.36 11.37 8.12
CA GLN A 356 13.07 9.98 7.80
C GLN A 356 14.18 9.38 6.92
N ILE A 357 14.75 10.15 5.99
CA ILE A 357 15.89 9.73 5.18
C ILE A 357 17.10 9.47 6.08
N LEU A 358 17.42 10.39 7.00
CA LEU A 358 18.52 10.19 7.93
C LEU A 358 18.31 8.93 8.79
N GLN A 359 17.13 8.76 9.37
CA GLN A 359 16.79 7.55 10.13
C GLN A 359 16.90 6.27 9.29
N THR A 360 16.57 6.34 7.99
CA THR A 360 16.73 5.20 7.07
C THR A 360 18.19 4.84 6.88
N PHE A 361 19.06 5.83 6.67
CA PHE A 361 20.49 5.60 6.53
C PHE A 361 21.13 5.15 7.85
N ASP A 362 20.67 5.63 8.99
CA ASP A 362 21.11 5.13 10.30
C ASP A 362 20.80 3.63 10.45
N VAL A 363 19.59 3.19 10.09
CA VAL A 363 19.22 1.76 10.12
C VAL A 363 20.10 0.93 9.17
N LEU A 364 20.40 1.44 7.97
CA LEU A 364 21.29 0.76 7.02
C LEU A 364 22.70 0.60 7.59
N VAL A 365 23.26 1.68 8.14
CA VAL A 365 24.62 1.68 8.70
C VAL A 365 24.68 0.83 9.98
N GLY A 366 23.73 0.97 10.91
CA GLY A 366 23.63 0.13 12.10
C GLY A 366 23.43 -1.36 11.76
N GLY A 367 22.80 -1.66 10.63
CA GLY A 367 22.69 -3.01 10.10
C GLY A 367 24.04 -3.62 9.67
N LEU A 368 25.02 -2.81 9.24
CA LEU A 368 26.38 -3.27 8.91
C LEU A 368 27.16 -3.74 10.15
N ALA A 369 26.90 -3.13 11.31
CA ALA A 369 27.49 -3.52 12.59
C ALA A 369 26.98 -4.87 13.12
N LYS A 370 25.83 -5.35 12.64
CA LYS A 370 25.20 -6.57 13.17
C LYS A 370 26.05 -7.79 12.80
N LYS A 371 26.33 -8.62 13.82
CA LYS A 371 26.99 -9.91 13.63
C LYS A 371 25.98 -10.95 13.13
N ARG A 372 26.26 -11.55 11.97
CA ARG A 372 25.52 -12.71 11.44
C ARG A 372 26.52 -13.85 11.26
N SER A 373 26.28 -14.98 11.91
CA SER A 373 27.10 -16.20 11.74
C SER A 373 28.62 -15.98 11.94
N LYS A 374 29.01 -15.29 13.01
CA LYS A 374 30.41 -14.97 13.42
C LYS A 374 31.16 -13.94 12.55
N LYS A 375 30.57 -13.46 11.45
CA LYS A 375 31.11 -12.35 10.64
C LYS A 375 30.24 -11.09 10.80
N LEU A 376 30.81 -9.93 10.51
CA LEU A 376 30.03 -8.70 10.44
C LEU A 376 29.29 -8.66 9.11
N ALA A 377 28.09 -8.06 9.08
CA ALA A 377 27.34 -7.91 7.83
C ALA A 377 28.11 -7.09 6.80
N VAL A 378 28.97 -6.15 7.24
CA VAL A 378 29.87 -5.40 6.34
C VAL A 378 30.78 -6.30 5.50
N ASP A 379 31.13 -7.50 5.99
CA ASP A 379 32.04 -8.42 5.29
C ASP A 379 31.39 -9.05 4.03
N SER A 380 30.06 -9.03 3.91
CA SER A 380 29.34 -9.52 2.73
C SER A 380 29.05 -8.44 1.68
N VAL A 381 29.40 -7.18 1.96
CA VAL A 381 29.09 -6.04 1.09
C VAL A 381 30.26 -5.77 0.14
N PRO A 382 30.01 -5.69 -1.19
CA PRO A 382 31.02 -5.25 -2.15
C PRO A 382 31.57 -3.85 -1.83
N GLU A 383 32.88 -3.65 -2.02
CA GLU A 383 33.56 -2.39 -1.68
C GLU A 383 32.93 -1.16 -2.37
N GLU A 384 32.48 -1.31 -3.61
CA GLU A 384 31.83 -0.24 -4.36
C GLU A 384 30.46 0.15 -3.78
N ASP A 385 29.65 -0.83 -3.34
CA ASP A 385 28.36 -0.59 -2.69
C ASP A 385 28.56 0.13 -1.36
N LEU A 386 29.56 -0.33 -0.59
CA LEU A 386 29.92 0.26 0.68
C LEU A 386 30.46 1.69 0.52
N THR A 387 31.32 1.92 -0.48
CA THR A 387 31.85 3.24 -0.79
C THR A 387 30.73 4.21 -1.18
N SER A 388 29.76 3.73 -1.96
CA SER A 388 28.59 4.53 -2.35
C SER A 388 27.75 4.90 -1.14
N LEU A 389 27.51 3.97 -0.21
CA LEU A 389 26.82 4.24 1.04
C LEU A 389 27.57 5.26 1.90
N ILE A 390 28.89 5.12 2.07
CA ILE A 390 29.73 6.06 2.84
C ILE A 390 29.60 7.47 2.27
N HIS A 391 29.67 7.63 0.94
CA HIS A 391 29.49 8.94 0.30
C HIS A 391 28.08 9.52 0.55
N CYS A 392 27.04 8.70 0.46
CA CYS A 392 25.67 9.11 0.76
C CYS A 392 25.54 9.64 2.20
N VAL A 393 26.09 8.91 3.18
CA VAL A 393 26.07 9.28 4.60
C VAL A 393 26.82 10.59 4.83
N ILE A 394 28.05 10.71 4.32
CA ILE A 394 28.84 11.94 4.47
C ILE A 394 28.10 13.14 3.89
N TYR A 395 27.50 12.98 2.71
CA TYR A 395 26.73 14.03 2.07
C TYR A 395 25.52 14.45 2.89
N LEU A 396 24.71 13.49 3.36
CA LEU A 396 23.53 13.76 4.17
C LEU A 396 23.88 14.48 5.47
N VAL A 397 24.95 14.05 6.14
CA VAL A 397 25.45 14.69 7.36
C VAL A 397 25.92 16.11 7.07
N ALA A 398 26.71 16.32 6.01
CA ALA A 398 27.18 17.65 5.63
C ALA A 398 26.03 18.59 5.26
N SER A 399 25.03 18.10 4.51
CA SER A 399 23.84 18.87 4.11
C SER A 399 23.01 19.28 5.33
N ALA A 400 22.77 18.37 6.27
CA ALA A 400 22.03 18.65 7.49
C ALA A 400 22.75 19.68 8.38
N LEU A 401 24.06 19.53 8.57
CA LEU A 401 24.89 20.49 9.33
C LEU A 401 24.90 21.89 8.68
N ALA A 402 25.00 21.95 7.34
CA ALA A 402 24.93 23.22 6.61
C ALA A 402 23.57 23.90 6.77
N HIS A 403 22.49 23.13 6.80
CA HIS A 403 21.14 23.66 7.04
C HIS A 403 20.98 24.22 8.46
N ALA A 404 21.44 23.49 9.48
CA ALA A 404 21.42 23.94 10.87
C ALA A 404 22.24 25.23 11.07
N ALA A 405 23.41 25.33 10.44
CA ALA A 405 24.26 26.52 10.49
C ALA A 405 23.58 27.77 9.87
N ASN A 406 22.76 27.57 8.83
CA ASN A 406 22.05 28.65 8.15
C ASN A 406 20.80 29.15 8.90
N ASN A 407 20.18 28.31 9.74
CA ASN A 407 18.94 28.63 10.46
C ASN A 407 19.16 29.12 11.91
N LYS A 408 20.34 29.68 12.22
CA LYS A 408 20.66 30.38 13.48
C LYS A 408 20.39 29.59 14.78
N PHE A 409 20.60 28.27 14.79
CA PHE A 409 20.55 27.45 16.01
C PHE A 409 19.32 27.68 16.89
N GLU A 410 18.14 27.88 16.29
CA GLU A 410 16.90 27.78 17.05
C GLU A 410 16.74 26.31 17.50
N VAL A 411 16.80 26.08 18.81
CA VAL A 411 16.64 24.74 19.39
C VAL A 411 15.16 24.39 19.34
N ASP A 412 14.72 23.87 18.21
CA ASP A 412 13.44 23.19 18.05
C ASP A 412 13.61 21.69 18.31
N SER A 413 12.55 21.02 18.78
CA SER A 413 12.52 19.58 19.05
C SER A 413 12.92 18.77 17.82
N GLU A 414 12.51 19.19 16.62
CA GLU A 414 12.88 18.53 15.37
C GLU A 414 14.38 18.67 15.05
N ALA A 415 14.99 19.82 15.37
CA ALA A 415 16.42 20.04 15.18
C ALA A 415 17.24 19.14 16.12
N PHE A 416 16.78 18.94 17.35
CA PHE A 416 17.42 18.00 18.29
C PHE A 416 17.34 16.55 17.82
N GLU A 417 16.18 16.08 17.35
CA GLU A 417 16.04 14.72 16.79
C GLU A 417 16.93 14.50 15.56
N LEU A 418 17.09 15.54 14.73
CA LEU A 418 18.01 15.53 13.61
C LEU A 418 19.47 15.36 14.08
N ASP A 419 19.91 16.13 15.07
CA ASP A 419 21.26 16.07 15.63
C ASP A 419 21.56 14.70 16.26
N VAL A 420 20.61 14.11 16.98
CA VAL A 420 20.75 12.75 17.52
C VAL A 420 20.89 11.72 16.38
N SER A 421 20.03 11.80 15.37
CA SER A 421 20.08 10.89 14.21
C SER A 421 21.41 11.00 13.44
N LEU A 422 21.97 12.21 13.34
CA LEU A 422 23.28 12.46 12.74
C LEU A 422 24.41 11.84 13.57
N ALA A 423 24.38 12.04 14.89
CA ALA A 423 25.38 11.50 15.80
C ALA A 423 25.39 9.97 15.78
N ASP A 424 24.22 9.33 15.82
CA ASP A 424 24.08 7.88 15.75
C ASP A 424 24.57 7.32 14.41
N MET A 425 24.21 7.97 13.29
CA MET A 425 24.66 7.56 11.97
C MET A 425 26.19 7.62 11.84
N VAL A 426 26.82 8.71 12.29
CA VAL A 426 28.30 8.86 12.28
C VAL A 426 28.95 7.84 13.19
N LYS A 427 28.40 7.62 14.38
CA LYS A 427 28.88 6.61 15.32
C LYS A 427 28.83 5.22 14.69
N HIS A 428 27.68 4.79 14.19
CA HIS A 428 27.52 3.47 13.57
C HIS A 428 28.43 3.32 12.34
N LEU A 429 28.65 4.38 11.56
CA LEU A 429 29.55 4.34 10.40
C LEU A 429 30.99 4.10 10.86
N CYS A 430 31.43 4.83 11.88
CA CYS A 430 32.75 4.66 12.46
C CYS A 430 32.92 3.26 13.06
N GLU A 431 31.93 2.77 13.82
CA GLU A 431 31.98 1.43 14.42
C GLU A 431 31.98 0.30 13.38
N SER A 432 31.22 0.45 12.28
CA SER A 432 31.04 -0.59 11.27
C SER A 432 32.11 -0.59 10.17
N CYS A 433 32.61 0.60 9.81
CA CYS A 433 33.48 0.78 8.64
C CYS A 433 34.89 1.29 8.99
N ALA A 434 35.25 1.45 10.27
CA ALA A 434 36.54 2.02 10.69
C ALA A 434 37.77 1.40 10.00
N ASP A 435 37.76 0.08 9.79
CA ASP A 435 38.91 -0.61 9.18
C ASP A 435 38.94 -0.48 7.66
N GLN A 436 37.77 -0.31 7.01
CA GLN A 436 37.68 -0.07 5.57
C GLN A 436 37.97 1.40 5.20
N VAL A 437 37.56 2.34 6.04
CA VAL A 437 37.91 3.77 5.88
C VAL A 437 39.43 3.97 5.93
N LYS A 438 40.16 3.18 6.74
CA LYS A 438 41.63 3.20 6.76
C LYS A 438 42.25 2.68 5.46
N THR A 439 41.68 1.68 4.80
CA THR A 439 42.21 1.14 3.54
C THR A 439 41.95 2.07 2.35
N THR A 440 40.80 2.73 2.26
CA THR A 440 40.52 3.71 1.17
C THR A 440 41.41 4.96 1.27
N VAL A 441 41.73 5.41 2.49
CA VAL A 441 42.68 6.52 2.71
C VAL A 441 44.12 6.12 2.36
N ASN A 442 44.48 4.85 2.57
CA ASN A 442 45.81 4.33 2.26
C ASN A 442 45.99 4.00 0.76
N SER A 443 44.97 3.49 0.04
CA SER A 443 45.09 3.24 -1.41
C SER A 443 45.26 4.55 -2.20
N ARG A 444 44.53 5.62 -1.82
CA ARG A 444 44.73 6.97 -2.38
C ARG A 444 46.07 7.62 -2.04
N ARG A 445 46.79 7.13 -1.01
CA ARG A 445 48.18 7.53 -0.73
C ARG A 445 49.20 6.73 -1.55
N CYS A 446 48.88 5.51 -1.98
CA CYS A 446 49.75 4.73 -2.84
C CYS A 446 49.66 5.13 -4.32
N ASP A 447 48.52 5.65 -4.79
CA ASP A 447 48.35 6.19 -6.16
C ASP A 447 48.87 7.63 -6.34
N LYS A 448 49.48 8.23 -5.31
CA LYS A 448 50.15 9.54 -5.38
C LYS A 448 51.65 9.42 -5.07
N ARG A 449 52.31 8.41 -5.63
CA ARG A 449 53.78 8.39 -5.72
C ARG A 449 54.26 8.59 -7.14
#